data_AF-A0A3L6PJK1-F1
#
_entry.id   AF-A0A3L6PJK1-F1
#
_cell.length_a   1.000
_cell.length_b   1.000
_cell.length_c   1.000
_cell.angle_alpha   90.00
_cell.angle_beta   90.00
_cell.angle_gamma   90.00
#
_symmetry.space_group_name_H-M   'P 1'
#
loop_
_entity.id
_entity.type
_entity.pdbx_description
1 polymer ?
#
loop_
_entity_poly.entity_id
_entity_poly.type
_entity_poly.pdbx_seq_one_letter_code
_entity_poly.pdbx_strand_id
1 'polypeptide(L)'
;MDDTAAAGEAAARDGQTALALRLAKHLAPPPPGAGADDDGSAASNANANVAFSPVSVHAALALAAAGARGATLAQLLAFLGAPSAEALAGFGRRVAGSVLADRSGGGGPRVLYGGGVWVDASSGGLTDAFRDVAAESYKSEARTVSFANKPEAAVKMINEWVKKATNNLIDTVISASDVDATTDLVLANAAYYKGATRRSAFHRLDGGVAETEFMTGSRAFMDVACMDGFKVLKLPYKPGAAPRTRYSMSVFLPDARDGLSTMVDVVTASPAYLYGILAEMKEKPVRIQLPKFEISFSWSDLKSDLGRLGLSLPFSQEVADLRGMCKGDDVAGGARRPTFLSKVAHNAVVKVNEAGTEATAATLYLCGGGGPPPDVIEFTADHPSPSSSWRSCRG
;
A
#
# COMPACT_ATOMS: atom_id res chain seq x y z
N MET A 1 2.38 22.33 -19.85
CA MET A 1 2.12 21.99 -18.44
C MET A 1 2.92 23.01 -17.65
N ASP A 2 2.26 23.79 -16.80
CA ASP A 2 2.91 24.85 -16.01
C ASP A 2 3.94 24.25 -15.05
N ASP A 3 5.15 24.80 -14.99
CA ASP A 3 6.28 24.26 -14.20
C ASP A 3 5.90 24.15 -12.70
N THR A 4 5.03 25.05 -12.23
CA THR A 4 4.47 25.06 -10.87
C THR A 4 3.60 23.82 -10.58
N ALA A 5 2.80 23.38 -11.55
CA ALA A 5 1.94 22.20 -11.41
C ALA A 5 2.78 20.92 -11.37
N ALA A 6 3.82 20.83 -12.21
CA ALA A 6 4.73 19.69 -12.20
C ALA A 6 5.54 19.59 -10.90
N ALA A 7 5.98 20.72 -10.35
CA ALA A 7 6.67 20.77 -9.06
C ALA A 7 5.77 20.33 -7.90
N GLY A 8 4.51 20.79 -7.85
CA GLY A 8 3.58 20.38 -6.80
C GLY A 8 3.25 18.88 -6.85
N GLU A 9 3.15 18.35 -8.05
CA GLU A 9 2.96 16.93 -8.32
C GLU A 9 4.16 16.05 -7.92
N ALA A 10 5.38 16.56 -8.07
CA ALA A 10 6.59 15.90 -7.58
C ALA A 10 6.62 15.88 -6.05
N ALA A 11 6.25 16.99 -5.39
CA ALA A 11 6.13 17.04 -3.94
C ALA A 11 5.11 16.01 -3.41
N ALA A 12 3.93 15.90 -4.05
CA ALA A 12 2.93 14.89 -3.69
C ALA A 12 3.45 13.44 -3.84
N ARG A 13 4.29 13.16 -4.85
CA ARG A 13 4.94 11.85 -5.02
C ARG A 13 5.93 11.56 -3.88
N ASP A 14 6.74 12.54 -3.52
CA ASP A 14 7.75 12.38 -2.48
C ASP A 14 7.06 12.26 -1.10
N GLY A 15 5.98 13.02 -0.89
CA GLY A 15 5.08 12.91 0.26
C GLY A 15 4.39 11.55 0.38
N GLN A 16 3.94 10.97 -0.73
CA GLN A 16 3.41 9.60 -0.77
C GLN A 16 4.48 8.57 -0.35
N THR A 17 5.73 8.75 -0.77
CA THR A 17 6.85 7.89 -0.34
C THR A 17 7.12 8.05 1.16
N ALA A 18 7.16 9.27 1.67
CA ALA A 18 7.35 9.54 3.09
C ALA A 18 6.20 8.97 3.96
N LEU A 19 4.96 9.04 3.49
CA LEU A 19 3.83 8.36 4.13
C LEU A 19 4.01 6.84 4.15
N ALA A 20 4.42 6.24 3.02
CA ALA A 20 4.68 4.81 2.94
C ALA A 20 5.69 4.33 3.99
N LEU A 21 6.79 5.07 4.15
CA LEU A 21 7.84 4.74 5.13
C LEU A 21 7.35 4.88 6.57
N ARG A 22 6.59 5.95 6.89
CA ARG A 22 6.01 6.13 8.23
C ARG A 22 5.03 5.03 8.59
N LEU A 23 4.14 4.65 7.67
CA LEU A 23 3.19 3.55 7.88
C LEU A 23 3.92 2.20 8.01
N ALA A 24 4.95 1.95 7.20
CA ALA A 24 5.74 0.73 7.29
C ALA A 24 6.49 0.63 8.62
N LYS A 25 7.05 1.74 9.11
CA LYS A 25 7.69 1.82 10.43
C LYS A 25 6.70 1.58 11.57
N HIS A 26 5.52 2.19 11.48
CA HIS A 26 4.46 2.03 12.48
C HIS A 26 3.97 0.59 12.60
N LEU A 27 3.93 -0.13 11.48
CA LEU A 27 3.50 -1.53 11.41
C LEU A 27 4.63 -2.55 11.65
N ALA A 28 5.87 -2.08 11.85
CA ALA A 28 7.02 -2.95 12.05
C ALA A 28 6.92 -3.65 13.42
N PRO A 29 7.37 -4.92 13.52
CA PRO A 29 7.46 -5.57 14.82
C PRO A 29 8.46 -4.81 15.72
N PRO A 30 8.21 -4.77 17.04
CA PRO A 30 9.14 -4.18 17.98
C PRO A 30 10.48 -4.94 17.97
N PRO A 31 11.59 -4.31 18.36
CA PRO A 31 12.87 -4.97 18.43
C PRO A 31 12.86 -6.12 19.45
N PRO A 32 13.70 -7.16 19.26
CA PRO A 32 13.78 -8.28 20.19
C PRO A 32 14.05 -7.81 21.62
N GLY A 33 13.23 -8.26 22.58
CA GLY A 33 13.40 -7.93 24.00
C GLY A 33 12.82 -6.60 24.45
N ALA A 34 12.20 -5.81 23.56
CA ALA A 34 11.30 -4.75 23.99
C ALA A 34 10.08 -5.41 24.66
N GLY A 35 9.89 -5.17 25.96
CA GLY A 35 8.67 -5.59 26.66
C GLY A 35 7.43 -4.98 26.00
N ALA A 36 6.25 -5.51 26.30
CA ALA A 36 5.01 -4.84 25.91
C ALA A 36 5.00 -3.43 26.52
N ASP A 37 5.04 -2.39 25.68
CA ASP A 37 4.81 -1.03 26.13
C ASP A 37 3.43 -0.96 26.82
N ASP A 38 3.32 -0.09 27.84
CA ASP A 38 2.17 0.09 28.74
C ASP A 38 0.83 0.43 28.02
N ASP A 39 0.86 0.64 26.70
CA ASP A 39 -0.31 0.96 25.84
C ASP A 39 -0.91 -0.26 25.10
N GLY A 40 -0.35 -1.48 25.28
CA GLY A 40 -0.98 -2.71 24.79
C GLY A 40 -1.17 -2.87 23.27
N SER A 41 -0.80 -1.88 22.44
CA SER A 41 -1.06 -1.89 20.99
C SER A 41 0.01 -2.59 20.16
N ALA A 42 1.24 -2.74 20.67
CA ALA A 42 2.33 -3.43 19.97
C ALA A 42 2.32 -4.97 20.18
N ALA A 43 1.70 -5.44 21.26
CA ALA A 43 1.75 -6.84 21.66
C ALA A 43 0.79 -7.75 20.86
N SER A 44 -0.29 -7.22 20.28
CA SER A 44 -1.30 -8.04 19.60
C SER A 44 -0.89 -8.52 18.20
N ASN A 45 0.16 -7.94 17.59
CA ASN A 45 0.58 -8.22 16.22
C ASN A 45 2.09 -8.52 16.04
N ALA A 46 2.86 -8.70 17.11
CA ALA A 46 4.32 -8.89 17.02
C ALA A 46 4.78 -10.04 16.10
N ASN A 47 3.90 -11.00 15.81
CA ASN A 47 4.15 -12.15 14.93
C ASN A 47 3.18 -12.26 13.73
N ALA A 48 2.36 -11.23 13.46
CA ALA A 48 1.37 -11.26 12.40
C ALA A 48 1.96 -10.79 11.06
N ASN A 49 1.54 -11.41 9.95
CA ASN A 49 1.88 -10.92 8.62
C ASN A 49 1.05 -9.67 8.31
N VAL A 50 1.71 -8.60 7.88
CA VAL A 50 1.06 -7.34 7.52
C VAL A 50 1.20 -7.10 6.01
N ALA A 51 0.13 -6.61 5.39
CA ALA A 51 0.15 -6.14 4.01
C ALA A 51 -0.70 -4.89 3.89
N PHE A 52 -0.19 -3.85 3.25
CA PHE A 52 -0.96 -2.65 2.97
C PHE A 52 -0.48 -1.98 1.69
N SER A 53 -1.29 -1.09 1.13
CA SER A 53 -0.93 -0.25 -0.01
C SER A 53 -0.86 1.21 0.43
N PRO A 54 0.36 1.75 0.56
CA PRO A 54 0.55 3.16 0.86
C PRO A 54 -0.13 4.09 -0.13
N VAL A 55 -0.19 3.71 -1.41
CA VAL A 55 -0.78 4.53 -2.47
C VAL A 55 -2.28 4.71 -2.27
N SER A 56 -2.96 3.69 -1.74
CA SER A 56 -4.42 3.77 -1.56
C SER A 56 -4.80 4.43 -0.25
N VAL A 57 -4.02 4.23 0.81
CA VAL A 57 -4.15 5.07 2.02
C VAL A 57 -3.89 6.53 1.67
N HIS A 58 -2.88 6.82 0.85
CA HIS A 58 -2.63 8.17 0.34
C HIS A 58 -3.83 8.71 -0.47
N ALA A 59 -4.38 7.92 -1.40
CA ALA A 59 -5.55 8.31 -2.19
C ALA A 59 -6.78 8.60 -1.30
N ALA A 60 -6.97 7.84 -0.21
CA ALA A 60 -7.99 8.07 0.81
C ALA A 60 -7.97 9.49 1.36
N LEU A 61 -6.79 9.82 1.88
CA LEU A 61 -6.57 11.04 2.64
C LEU A 61 -6.53 12.22 1.67
N ALA A 62 -6.05 12.00 0.46
CA ALA A 62 -6.09 12.98 -0.62
C ALA A 62 -7.52 13.28 -1.09
N LEU A 63 -8.39 12.27 -1.12
CA LEU A 63 -9.82 12.46 -1.39
C LEU A 63 -10.50 13.22 -0.24
N ALA A 64 -10.19 12.89 1.02
CA ALA A 64 -10.66 13.68 2.17
C ALA A 64 -10.17 15.14 2.09
N ALA A 65 -8.93 15.37 1.65
CA ALA A 65 -8.38 16.71 1.46
C ALA A 65 -9.14 17.52 0.41
N ALA A 66 -9.67 16.90 -0.65
CA ALA A 66 -10.49 17.61 -1.63
C ALA A 66 -11.78 18.20 -1.03
N GLY A 67 -12.35 17.53 -0.04
CA GLY A 67 -13.50 17.99 0.73
C GLY A 67 -13.16 18.88 1.93
N ALA A 68 -11.89 18.95 2.32
CA ALA A 68 -11.46 19.65 3.52
C ALA A 68 -11.26 21.16 3.30
N ARG A 69 -11.38 21.94 4.38
CA ARG A 69 -11.08 23.37 4.42
C ARG A 69 -10.28 23.73 5.69
N GLY A 70 -9.77 24.96 5.73
CA GLY A 70 -9.11 25.53 6.90
C GLY A 70 -7.98 24.67 7.48
N ALA A 71 -7.96 24.54 8.81
CA ALA A 71 -6.95 23.77 9.53
C ALA A 71 -6.95 22.27 9.19
N THR A 72 -8.12 21.70 8.90
CA THR A 72 -8.26 20.28 8.50
C THR A 72 -7.54 20.03 7.18
N LEU A 73 -7.75 20.90 6.19
CA LEU A 73 -7.02 20.83 4.92
C LEU A 73 -5.51 21.01 5.13
N ALA A 74 -5.10 22.00 5.92
CA ALA A 74 -3.69 22.26 6.19
C ALA A 74 -2.99 21.04 6.83
N GLN A 75 -3.63 20.36 7.80
CA GLN A 75 -3.07 19.15 8.41
C GLN A 75 -3.01 17.99 7.42
N LEU A 76 -4.04 17.78 6.59
CA LEU A 76 -4.03 16.74 5.56
C LEU A 76 -2.91 16.97 4.54
N LEU A 77 -2.72 18.20 4.07
CA LEU A 77 -1.66 18.55 3.12
C LEU A 77 -0.27 18.35 3.72
N ALA A 78 -0.05 18.82 4.95
CA ALA A 78 1.21 18.63 5.66
C ALA A 78 1.49 17.14 5.91
N PHE A 79 0.45 16.38 6.31
CA PHE A 79 0.58 14.95 6.56
C PHE A 79 0.86 14.18 5.27
N LEU A 80 0.29 14.57 4.12
CA LEU A 80 0.52 13.94 2.82
C LEU A 80 1.77 14.45 2.11
N GLY A 81 2.42 15.50 2.62
CA GLY A 81 3.59 16.12 1.99
C GLY A 81 3.28 16.81 0.67
N ALA A 82 2.09 17.42 0.54
CA ALA A 82 1.66 18.07 -0.69
C ALA A 82 1.40 19.58 -0.47
N PRO A 83 1.70 20.43 -1.46
CA PRO A 83 1.54 21.88 -1.31
C PRO A 83 0.07 22.35 -1.46
N SER A 84 -0.78 21.57 -2.13
CA SER A 84 -2.19 21.91 -2.33
C SER A 84 -3.06 20.70 -2.68
N ALA A 85 -4.38 20.86 -2.61
CA ALA A 85 -5.34 19.82 -2.99
C ALA A 85 -5.29 19.54 -4.50
N GLU A 86 -4.99 20.55 -5.33
CA GLU A 86 -4.81 20.42 -6.78
C GLU A 86 -3.59 19.56 -7.12
N ALA A 87 -2.48 19.74 -6.38
CA ALA A 87 -1.29 18.91 -6.52
C ALA A 87 -1.58 17.44 -6.17
N LEU A 88 -2.34 17.20 -5.10
CA LEU A 88 -2.82 15.86 -4.73
C LEU A 88 -3.72 15.26 -5.81
N ALA A 89 -4.68 16.02 -6.34
CA ALA A 89 -5.60 15.56 -7.38
C ALA A 89 -4.86 15.27 -8.70
N GLY A 90 -3.90 16.13 -9.07
CA GLY A 90 -3.03 15.91 -10.22
C GLY A 90 -2.19 14.65 -10.10
N PHE A 91 -1.59 14.41 -8.92
CA PHE A 91 -0.89 13.17 -8.62
C PHE A 91 -1.81 11.95 -8.63
N GLY A 92 -2.98 12.07 -7.99
CA GLY A 92 -4.04 11.06 -7.99
C GLY A 92 -4.41 10.62 -9.41
N ARG A 93 -4.68 11.57 -10.32
CA ARG A 93 -5.02 11.27 -11.73
C ARG A 93 -3.95 10.43 -12.40
N ARG A 94 -2.68 10.80 -12.24
CA ARG A 94 -1.56 10.03 -12.82
C ARG A 94 -1.45 8.65 -12.22
N VAL A 95 -1.52 8.53 -10.90
CA VAL A 95 -1.45 7.24 -10.20
C VAL A 95 -2.61 6.35 -10.62
N ALA A 96 -3.83 6.87 -10.64
CA ALA A 96 -5.02 6.13 -11.02
C ALA A 96 -4.97 5.65 -12.48
N GLY A 97 -4.53 6.51 -13.41
CA GLY A 97 -4.39 6.15 -14.83
C GLY A 97 -3.20 5.25 -15.16
N SER A 98 -2.23 5.09 -14.25
CA SER A 98 -0.96 4.40 -14.55
C SER A 98 -0.58 3.27 -13.59
N VAL A 99 -0.62 3.51 -12.28
CA VAL A 99 -0.22 2.59 -11.20
C VAL A 99 -1.38 1.69 -10.77
N LEU A 100 -2.60 2.22 -10.75
CA LEU A 100 -3.77 1.49 -10.26
C LEU A 100 -4.64 0.91 -11.38
N ALA A 101 -4.35 1.25 -12.64
CA ALA A 101 -5.03 0.73 -13.79
C ALA A 101 -4.73 -0.77 -13.98
N ASP A 102 -5.76 -1.60 -14.07
CA ASP A 102 -5.60 -3.01 -14.43
C ASP A 102 -5.07 -3.13 -15.87
N ARG A 103 -3.95 -3.81 -16.03
CA ARG A 103 -3.31 -4.07 -17.32
C ARG A 103 -3.11 -5.57 -17.57
N SER A 104 -3.82 -6.41 -16.80
CA SER A 104 -3.80 -7.86 -16.93
C SER A 104 -4.12 -8.34 -18.35
N GLY A 105 -5.05 -7.66 -19.05
CA GLY A 105 -5.37 -7.95 -20.46
C GLY A 105 -4.21 -7.79 -21.45
N GLY A 106 -3.16 -7.06 -21.07
CA GLY A 106 -1.92 -6.92 -21.84
C GLY A 106 -0.80 -7.87 -21.41
N GLY A 107 -1.02 -8.79 -20.46
CA GLY A 107 0.00 -9.70 -19.91
C GLY A 107 0.79 -9.15 -18.71
N GLY A 108 0.44 -7.96 -18.21
CA GLY A 108 0.99 -7.40 -16.96
C GLY A 108 0.33 -7.99 -15.70
N PRO A 109 0.79 -7.60 -14.49
CA PRO A 109 0.14 -8.04 -13.26
C PRO A 109 -1.28 -7.48 -13.17
N ARG A 110 -2.14 -8.26 -12.53
CA ARG A 110 -3.52 -7.85 -12.25
C ARG A 110 -3.55 -6.94 -11.03
N VAL A 111 -4.06 -5.74 -11.21
CA VAL A 111 -4.22 -4.74 -10.14
C VAL A 111 -5.70 -4.42 -10.00
N LEU A 112 -6.26 -4.60 -8.80
CA LEU A 112 -7.67 -4.32 -8.52
C LEU A 112 -7.77 -3.18 -7.51
N TYR A 113 -8.10 -1.99 -8.00
CA TYR A 113 -8.33 -0.82 -7.16
C TYR A 113 -9.83 -0.60 -6.95
N GLY A 114 -10.25 -0.42 -5.70
CA GLY A 114 -11.62 -0.10 -5.32
C GLY A 114 -11.68 1.00 -4.29
N GLY A 115 -11.54 2.26 -4.71
CA GLY A 115 -11.72 3.41 -3.84
C GLY A 115 -13.18 3.85 -3.71
N GLY A 116 -13.59 4.28 -2.51
CA GLY A 116 -14.98 4.61 -2.22
C GLY A 116 -15.12 5.57 -1.02
N VAL A 117 -16.11 6.45 -1.12
CA VAL A 117 -16.53 7.40 -0.09
C VAL A 117 -18.07 7.39 -0.01
N TRP A 118 -18.63 7.42 1.19
CA TRP A 118 -19.98 7.09 1.58
C TRP A 118 -20.36 8.02 2.73
N VAL A 119 -21.30 8.91 2.47
CA VAL A 119 -21.82 9.82 3.50
C VAL A 119 -23.25 9.45 3.86
N ASP A 120 -23.64 9.70 5.11
CA ASP A 120 -25.01 9.49 5.51
C ASP A 120 -25.97 10.49 4.82
N ALA A 121 -27.14 9.99 4.45
CA ALA A 121 -28.19 10.76 3.80
C ALA A 121 -28.65 11.98 4.61
N SER A 122 -28.51 11.95 5.95
CA SER A 122 -28.80 13.10 6.81
C SER A 122 -27.81 14.26 6.64
N SER A 123 -26.68 14.06 5.95
CA SER A 123 -25.69 15.09 5.63
C SER A 123 -26.06 15.93 4.41
N GLY A 124 -27.29 15.82 3.88
CA GLY A 124 -27.71 16.52 2.66
C GLY A 124 -27.16 15.92 1.35
N GLY A 125 -26.31 14.89 1.45
CA GLY A 125 -25.68 14.17 0.34
C GLY A 125 -24.46 14.89 -0.24
N LEU A 126 -23.64 14.15 -1.01
CA LEU A 126 -22.40 14.70 -1.55
C LEU A 126 -22.65 15.81 -2.59
N THR A 127 -21.72 16.77 -2.71
CA THR A 127 -21.70 17.76 -3.80
C THR A 127 -21.32 17.10 -5.13
N ASP A 128 -21.74 17.70 -6.24
CA ASP A 128 -21.39 17.18 -7.57
C ASP A 128 -19.90 17.35 -7.86
N ALA A 129 -19.33 18.51 -7.49
CA ALA A 129 -17.89 18.76 -7.57
C ALA A 129 -17.05 17.73 -6.81
N PHE A 130 -17.48 17.30 -5.61
CA PHE A 130 -16.76 16.28 -4.85
C PHE A 130 -16.86 14.89 -5.51
N ARG A 131 -18.04 14.53 -6.05
CA ARG A 131 -18.21 13.30 -6.83
C ARG A 131 -17.30 13.27 -8.06
N ASP A 132 -17.21 14.39 -8.77
CA ASP A 132 -16.35 14.51 -9.96
C ASP A 132 -14.88 14.34 -9.59
N VAL A 133 -14.41 14.98 -8.52
CA VAL A 133 -13.03 14.80 -8.04
C VAL A 133 -12.75 13.35 -7.64
N ALA A 134 -13.67 12.69 -6.92
CA ALA A 134 -13.53 11.28 -6.53
C ALA A 134 -13.37 10.37 -7.76
N ALA A 135 -14.25 10.53 -8.75
CA ALA A 135 -14.28 9.70 -9.94
C ALA A 135 -13.11 9.97 -10.89
N GLU A 136 -12.81 11.24 -11.17
CA GLU A 136 -11.80 11.63 -12.15
C GLU A 136 -10.39 11.52 -11.60
N SER A 137 -10.18 11.97 -10.36
CA SER A 137 -8.84 12.09 -9.78
C SER A 137 -8.40 10.86 -9.01
N TYR A 138 -9.33 10.10 -8.44
CA TYR A 138 -8.98 8.96 -7.60
C TYR A 138 -9.63 7.65 -8.05
N LYS A 139 -10.35 7.63 -9.19
CA LYS A 139 -11.12 6.47 -9.67
C LYS A 139 -11.96 5.83 -8.56
N SER A 140 -12.47 6.67 -7.68
CA SER A 140 -13.18 6.28 -6.48
C SER A 140 -14.65 6.59 -6.62
N GLU A 141 -15.49 5.72 -6.08
CA GLU A 141 -16.93 5.95 -6.08
C GLU A 141 -17.35 6.83 -4.89
N ALA A 142 -18.32 7.70 -5.10
CA ALA A 142 -18.81 8.63 -4.10
C ALA A 142 -20.34 8.49 -3.98
N ARG A 143 -20.82 7.89 -2.89
CA ARG A 143 -22.24 7.58 -2.67
C ARG A 143 -22.80 8.24 -1.41
N THR A 144 -24.10 8.45 -1.43
CA THR A 144 -24.88 8.76 -0.23
C THR A 144 -25.63 7.50 0.18
N VAL A 145 -25.53 7.11 1.45
CA VAL A 145 -26.18 5.91 2.01
C VAL A 145 -26.90 6.25 3.31
N SER A 146 -27.80 5.40 3.78
CA SER A 146 -28.52 5.65 5.04
C SER A 146 -27.90 4.82 6.17
N PHE A 147 -26.80 5.30 6.74
CA PHE A 147 -26.18 4.69 7.91
C PHE A 147 -27.05 4.85 9.16
N ALA A 148 -27.65 6.03 9.36
CA ALA A 148 -28.46 6.32 10.54
C ALA A 148 -29.78 5.51 10.58
N ASN A 149 -30.40 5.32 9.41
CA ASN A 149 -31.72 4.68 9.31
C ASN A 149 -31.66 3.20 8.89
N LYS A 150 -30.59 2.77 8.21
CA LYS A 150 -30.46 1.41 7.64
C LYS A 150 -29.00 0.91 7.67
N PRO A 151 -28.36 0.84 8.86
CA PRO A 151 -26.93 0.54 8.98
C PRO A 151 -26.54 -0.83 8.37
N GLU A 152 -27.33 -1.87 8.63
CA GLU A 152 -27.08 -3.24 8.12
C GLU A 152 -27.14 -3.30 6.59
N ALA A 153 -28.09 -2.59 5.98
CA ALA A 153 -28.22 -2.51 4.53
C ALA A 153 -27.04 -1.72 3.91
N ALA A 154 -26.55 -0.69 4.59
CA ALA A 154 -25.37 0.06 4.18
C ALA A 154 -24.10 -0.81 4.25
N VAL A 155 -23.89 -1.55 5.35
CA VAL A 155 -22.79 -2.53 5.50
C VAL A 155 -22.81 -3.53 4.35
N LYS A 156 -23.98 -4.13 4.08
CA LYS A 156 -24.14 -5.12 3.01
C LYS A 156 -23.82 -4.52 1.64
N MET A 157 -24.33 -3.32 1.35
CA MET A 157 -24.07 -2.63 0.09
C MET A 157 -22.58 -2.36 -0.12
N ILE A 158 -21.87 -1.89 0.92
CA ILE A 158 -20.44 -1.59 0.85
C ILE A 158 -19.64 -2.89 0.65
N ASN A 159 -19.91 -3.93 1.43
CA ASN A 159 -19.22 -5.21 1.29
C ASN A 159 -19.49 -5.88 -0.07
N GLU A 160 -20.72 -5.83 -0.60
CA GLU A 160 -21.04 -6.33 -1.95
C GLU A 160 -20.31 -5.53 -3.05
N TRP A 161 -20.21 -4.21 -2.87
CA TRP A 161 -19.46 -3.36 -3.78
C TRP A 161 -17.96 -3.71 -3.78
N VAL A 162 -17.35 -3.87 -2.61
CA VAL A 162 -15.95 -4.28 -2.46
C VAL A 162 -15.72 -5.64 -3.09
N LYS A 163 -16.59 -6.59 -2.77
CA LYS A 163 -16.54 -7.95 -3.30
C LYS A 163 -16.58 -7.92 -4.83
N LYS A 164 -17.43 -7.09 -5.42
CA LYS A 164 -17.47 -6.90 -6.87
C LYS A 164 -16.19 -6.24 -7.41
N ALA A 165 -15.74 -5.14 -6.79
CA ALA A 165 -14.56 -4.39 -7.21
C ALA A 165 -13.26 -5.20 -7.11
N THR A 166 -13.23 -6.17 -6.21
CA THR A 166 -12.07 -7.05 -5.98
C THR A 166 -12.24 -8.44 -6.60
N ASN A 167 -13.27 -8.64 -7.43
CA ASN A 167 -13.62 -9.93 -8.04
C ASN A 167 -13.65 -11.09 -7.04
N ASN A 168 -14.28 -10.84 -5.88
CA ASN A 168 -14.45 -11.76 -4.76
C ASN A 168 -13.16 -12.10 -4.00
N LEU A 169 -12.08 -11.32 -4.13
CA LEU A 169 -10.88 -11.49 -3.31
C LEU A 169 -11.05 -10.92 -1.90
N ILE A 170 -11.90 -9.91 -1.73
CA ILE A 170 -12.22 -9.32 -0.42
C ILE A 170 -13.73 -9.42 -0.22
N ASP A 171 -14.14 -10.25 0.72
CA ASP A 171 -15.56 -10.48 1.01
C ASP A 171 -16.14 -9.40 1.93
N THR A 172 -15.37 -8.94 2.92
CA THR A 172 -15.81 -7.96 3.91
C THR A 172 -14.70 -6.96 4.22
N VAL A 173 -15.10 -5.71 4.41
CA VAL A 173 -14.23 -4.61 4.86
C VAL A 173 -14.73 -3.93 6.12
N ILE A 174 -16.05 -3.94 6.31
CA ILE A 174 -16.71 -3.35 7.46
C ILE A 174 -17.71 -4.34 8.04
N SER A 175 -17.81 -4.32 9.36
CA SER A 175 -18.76 -5.07 10.15
C SER A 175 -19.89 -4.16 10.65
N ALA A 176 -20.94 -4.73 11.23
CA ALA A 176 -22.01 -3.95 11.84
C ALA A 176 -21.51 -3.08 13.01
N SER A 177 -20.49 -3.53 13.75
CA SER A 177 -19.84 -2.76 14.81
C SER A 177 -18.99 -1.59 14.30
N ASP A 178 -18.69 -1.57 13.00
CA ASP A 178 -17.90 -0.50 12.38
C ASP A 178 -18.75 0.66 11.88
N VAL A 179 -20.08 0.52 11.89
CA VAL A 179 -21.01 1.48 11.28
C VAL A 179 -21.72 2.29 12.35
N ASP A 180 -21.26 3.53 12.51
CA ASP A 180 -22.08 4.66 12.90
C ASP A 180 -22.41 5.52 11.65
N ALA A 181 -22.99 6.71 11.79
CA ALA A 181 -23.56 7.51 10.71
C ALA A 181 -22.56 8.01 9.62
N THR A 182 -21.37 7.45 9.52
CA THR A 182 -20.25 7.90 8.68
C THR A 182 -19.26 6.73 8.63
N THR A 183 -18.67 6.33 7.49
CA THR A 183 -17.55 5.34 7.41
C THR A 183 -17.03 5.19 5.98
N ASP A 184 -15.70 5.24 5.72
CA ASP A 184 -15.14 5.16 4.34
C ASP A 184 -13.79 4.44 4.07
N LEU A 185 -13.68 3.94 2.82
CA LEU A 185 -12.55 3.40 1.99
C LEU A 185 -12.03 1.93 2.13
N VAL A 186 -11.62 1.30 1.00
CA VAL A 186 -11.10 -0.09 0.87
C VAL A 186 -10.04 -0.22 -0.25
N LEU A 187 -9.20 -1.28 -0.26
CA LEU A 187 -8.35 -1.68 -1.42
C LEU A 187 -8.08 -3.21 -1.44
N ALA A 188 -7.68 -3.80 -2.59
CA ALA A 188 -6.94 -5.07 -2.70
C ALA A 188 -5.65 -4.91 -3.58
N ASN A 189 -4.59 -5.72 -3.40
CA ASN A 189 -3.41 -5.72 -4.30
C ASN A 189 -2.71 -7.09 -4.37
N ALA A 190 -2.66 -7.76 -5.54
CA ALA A 190 -2.09 -9.11 -5.72
C ALA A 190 -0.79 -9.14 -6.56
N ALA A 191 0.13 -10.06 -6.27
CA ALA A 191 1.55 -9.99 -6.67
C ALA A 191 2.19 -11.39 -6.89
N TYR A 192 2.57 -11.78 -8.11
CA TYR A 192 2.92 -13.16 -8.57
C TYR A 192 4.43 -13.48 -8.87
N TYR A 193 4.92 -14.74 -8.76
CA TYR A 193 6.32 -15.15 -9.10
C TYR A 193 6.52 -16.63 -9.50
N LYS A 194 7.15 -16.97 -10.65
CA LYS A 194 7.37 -18.37 -11.12
C LYS A 194 8.72 -18.99 -10.72
N GLY A 195 8.70 -20.20 -10.13
CA GLY A 195 9.86 -21.04 -9.82
C GLY A 195 9.47 -22.51 -9.51
N ALA A 196 10.44 -23.42 -9.40
CA ALA A 196 10.19 -24.81 -8.99
C ALA A 196 10.01 -24.88 -7.47
N THR A 197 8.99 -25.58 -6.98
CA THR A 197 8.70 -25.64 -5.54
C THR A 197 9.46 -26.74 -4.84
N ARG A 198 10.03 -26.42 -3.67
CA ARG A 198 10.52 -27.43 -2.71
C ARG A 198 10.06 -27.07 -1.31
N ARG A 199 9.82 -28.08 -0.47
CA ARG A 199 9.61 -27.83 0.95
C ARG A 199 10.93 -27.49 1.64
N SER A 200 10.89 -26.55 2.57
CA SER A 200 12.03 -26.21 3.42
C SER A 200 11.55 -25.55 4.72
N ALA A 201 12.45 -25.46 5.68
CA ALA A 201 12.22 -24.76 6.94
C ALA A 201 12.16 -23.23 6.74
N PHE A 202 11.25 -22.59 7.48
CA PHE A 202 11.13 -21.15 7.66
C PHE A 202 11.19 -20.84 9.16
N HIS A 203 12.10 -19.97 9.56
CA HIS A 203 12.37 -19.58 10.95
C HIS A 203 11.54 -18.36 11.31
N ARG A 204 10.67 -18.46 12.31
CA ARG A 204 9.76 -17.38 12.75
C ARG A 204 10.42 -16.53 13.84
N LEU A 205 9.91 -15.30 14.06
CA LEU A 205 10.41 -14.39 15.10
C LEU A 205 10.23 -14.95 16.52
N ASP A 206 9.25 -15.82 16.74
CA ASP A 206 9.01 -16.50 18.01
C ASP A 206 10.00 -17.65 18.28
N GLY A 207 11.00 -17.85 17.41
CA GLY A 207 11.97 -18.95 17.47
C GLY A 207 11.44 -20.27 16.90
N GLY A 208 10.15 -20.33 16.51
CA GLY A 208 9.55 -21.51 15.90
C GLY A 208 10.06 -21.78 14.48
N VAL A 209 9.96 -23.04 14.06
CA VAL A 209 10.28 -23.45 12.68
C VAL A 209 9.03 -24.00 12.03
N ALA A 210 8.68 -23.45 10.86
CA ALA A 210 7.57 -23.91 10.03
C ALA A 210 8.10 -24.51 8.73
N GLU A 211 7.55 -25.65 8.33
CA GLU A 211 7.80 -26.23 7.01
C GLU A 211 6.88 -25.56 5.98
N THR A 212 7.44 -24.95 4.94
CA THR A 212 6.66 -24.28 3.88
C THR A 212 7.20 -24.59 2.48
N GLU A 213 6.40 -24.30 1.47
CA GLU A 213 6.80 -24.42 0.06
C GLU A 213 7.60 -23.18 -0.36
N PHE A 214 8.84 -23.40 -0.78
CA PHE A 214 9.71 -22.39 -1.36
C PHE A 214 9.75 -22.52 -2.87
N MET A 215 9.50 -21.43 -3.56
CA MET A 215 9.79 -21.24 -4.97
C MET A 215 11.30 -21.08 -5.13
N THR A 216 11.89 -21.95 -5.92
CA THR A 216 13.32 -21.97 -6.21
C THR A 216 13.58 -21.69 -7.67
N GLY A 217 14.68 -21.00 -7.96
CA GLY A 217 15.08 -20.74 -9.33
C GLY A 217 16.51 -20.23 -9.38
N SER A 218 17.24 -20.69 -10.40
CA SER A 218 18.50 -20.05 -10.80
C SER A 218 18.15 -19.10 -11.94
N ARG A 219 18.26 -17.79 -11.70
CA ARG A 219 18.15 -16.79 -12.77
C ARG A 219 19.54 -16.30 -13.12
N ALA A 220 19.82 -16.23 -14.42
CA ALA A 220 21.16 -15.85 -14.91
C ALA A 220 21.60 -14.50 -14.35
N PHE A 221 20.70 -13.52 -14.30
CA PHE A 221 20.97 -12.19 -13.74
C PHE A 221 19.70 -11.56 -13.16
N MET A 222 19.80 -10.93 -11.99
CA MET A 222 18.74 -10.18 -11.31
C MET A 222 19.32 -8.93 -10.65
N ASP A 223 18.51 -7.87 -10.55
CA ASP A 223 18.84 -6.66 -9.79
C ASP A 223 18.90 -7.01 -8.28
N VAL A 224 20.10 -6.92 -7.69
CA VAL A 224 20.32 -7.16 -6.26
C VAL A 224 21.24 -6.11 -5.66
N ALA A 225 20.92 -5.66 -4.44
CA ALA A 225 21.79 -4.87 -3.58
C ALA A 225 22.18 -5.68 -2.34
N CYS A 226 23.45 -5.64 -1.96
CA CYS A 226 23.94 -6.20 -0.70
C CYS A 226 24.36 -5.02 0.17
N MET A 227 23.61 -4.77 1.23
CA MET A 227 23.86 -3.71 2.20
C MET A 227 24.50 -4.31 3.44
N ASP A 228 24.99 -3.46 4.34
CA ASP A 228 25.42 -3.91 5.66
C ASP A 228 24.20 -4.38 6.47
N GLY A 229 24.13 -5.69 6.74
CA GLY A 229 23.07 -6.32 7.54
C GLY A 229 21.82 -6.78 6.79
N PHE A 230 21.70 -6.55 5.47
CA PHE A 230 20.58 -7.06 4.68
C PHE A 230 20.86 -7.07 3.16
N LYS A 231 20.05 -7.83 2.41
CA LYS A 231 20.04 -7.88 0.95
C LYS A 231 18.70 -7.42 0.40
N VAL A 232 18.69 -6.85 -0.80
CA VAL A 232 17.45 -6.50 -1.50
C VAL A 232 17.44 -7.10 -2.89
N LEU A 233 16.43 -7.91 -3.18
CA LEU A 233 16.22 -8.55 -4.48
C LEU A 233 15.04 -7.92 -5.18
N LYS A 234 15.21 -7.52 -6.44
CA LYS A 234 14.13 -6.98 -7.27
C LYS A 234 13.69 -7.99 -8.31
N LEU A 235 12.45 -8.44 -8.17
CA LEU A 235 11.75 -9.40 -9.01
C LEU A 235 10.84 -8.65 -10.00
N PRO A 236 11.23 -8.50 -11.27
CA PRO A 236 10.37 -7.86 -12.26
C PRO A 236 9.15 -8.72 -12.57
N TYR A 237 7.98 -8.09 -12.66
CA TYR A 237 6.80 -8.70 -13.28
C TYR A 237 7.00 -8.77 -14.80
N LYS A 238 6.29 -9.71 -15.45
CA LYS A 238 6.19 -9.73 -16.91
C LYS A 238 5.80 -8.33 -17.41
N PRO A 239 6.59 -7.71 -18.30
CA PRO A 239 6.11 -6.55 -19.02
C PRO A 239 4.96 -7.02 -19.92
N GLY A 240 3.79 -6.39 -19.78
CA GLY A 240 2.74 -6.58 -20.77
C GLY A 240 3.12 -5.96 -22.12
N ALA A 241 2.28 -6.12 -23.14
CA ALA A 241 2.46 -5.52 -24.47
C ALA A 241 2.56 -3.98 -24.47
N ALA A 242 2.25 -3.33 -23.35
CA ALA A 242 2.37 -1.87 -23.18
C ALA A 242 3.83 -1.47 -22.83
N PRO A 243 4.51 -0.66 -23.67
CA PRO A 243 5.96 -0.42 -23.61
C PRO A 243 6.49 0.40 -22.41
N ARG A 244 5.64 0.81 -21.44
CA ARG A 244 6.00 1.82 -20.43
C ARG A 244 5.68 1.46 -18.98
N THR A 245 5.41 0.20 -18.66
CA THR A 245 5.04 -0.17 -17.27
C THR A 245 5.71 -1.44 -16.83
N ARG A 246 6.73 -1.30 -15.99
CA ARG A 246 7.41 -2.41 -15.32
C ARG A 246 7.12 -2.33 -13.83
N TYR A 247 6.21 -3.18 -13.36
CA TYR A 247 6.09 -3.47 -11.94
C TYR A 247 7.26 -4.38 -11.55
N SER A 248 7.70 -4.28 -10.31
CA SER A 248 8.63 -5.22 -9.70
C SER A 248 8.33 -5.37 -8.22
N MET A 249 8.49 -6.56 -7.67
CA MET A 249 8.53 -6.79 -6.23
C MET A 249 9.96 -6.65 -5.74
N SER A 250 10.20 -5.84 -4.72
CA SER A 250 11.49 -5.76 -4.01
C SER A 250 11.34 -6.48 -2.68
N VAL A 251 12.15 -7.51 -2.46
CA VAL A 251 12.19 -8.30 -1.22
C VAL A 251 13.42 -7.85 -0.44
N PHE A 252 13.19 -7.34 0.77
CA PHE A 252 14.24 -6.91 1.69
C PHE A 252 14.48 -8.04 2.69
N LEU A 253 15.67 -8.62 2.71
CA LEU A 253 15.99 -9.78 3.51
C LEU A 253 17.12 -9.44 4.48
N PRO A 254 16.84 -9.33 5.80
CA PRO A 254 17.89 -9.20 6.81
C PRO A 254 18.92 -10.34 6.73
N ASP A 255 20.15 -10.10 7.16
CA ASP A 255 21.12 -11.19 7.31
C ASP A 255 20.86 -11.99 8.61
N ALA A 256 20.38 -11.32 9.66
CA ALA A 256 19.99 -11.92 10.92
C ALA A 256 18.50 -12.29 10.94
N ARG A 257 18.15 -13.46 11.49
CA ARG A 257 16.77 -13.99 11.50
C ARG A 257 15.76 -13.10 12.25
N ASP A 258 16.25 -12.36 13.24
CA ASP A 258 15.52 -11.39 14.06
C ASP A 258 15.81 -9.93 13.65
N GLY A 259 16.54 -9.72 12.55
CA GLY A 259 16.97 -8.39 12.08
C GLY A 259 15.89 -7.56 11.37
N LEU A 260 14.64 -8.05 11.29
CA LEU A 260 13.55 -7.39 10.57
C LEU A 260 13.29 -5.97 11.10
N SER A 261 13.19 -5.80 12.42
CA SER A 261 12.91 -4.50 13.05
C SER A 261 14.01 -3.48 12.74
N THR A 262 15.27 -3.86 12.97
CA THR A 262 16.45 -3.01 12.68
C THR A 262 16.54 -2.63 11.21
N MET A 263 16.27 -3.57 10.30
CA MET A 263 16.29 -3.28 8.86
C MET A 263 15.17 -2.29 8.49
N VAL A 264 13.96 -2.45 9.03
CA VAL A 264 12.87 -1.51 8.77
C VAL A 264 13.23 -0.11 9.27
N ASP A 265 13.87 0.02 10.45
CA ASP A 265 14.34 1.30 10.94
C ASP A 265 15.34 1.99 10.00
N VAL A 266 16.28 1.23 9.43
CA VAL A 266 17.25 1.75 8.45
C VAL A 266 16.55 2.17 7.16
N VAL A 267 15.69 1.32 6.60
CA VAL A 267 15.01 1.58 5.31
C VAL A 267 14.03 2.74 5.42
N THR A 268 13.38 2.91 6.59
CA THR A 268 12.36 3.94 6.82
C THR A 268 12.91 5.24 7.40
N ALA A 269 14.22 5.33 7.67
CA ALA A 269 14.87 6.52 8.22
C ALA A 269 14.62 7.77 7.35
N SER A 270 14.67 7.62 6.02
CA SER A 270 14.24 8.67 5.08
C SER A 270 13.97 8.11 3.68
N PRO A 271 13.21 8.83 2.82
CA PRO A 271 13.08 8.48 1.41
C PRO A 271 14.43 8.36 0.68
N ALA A 272 15.42 9.17 1.07
CA ALA A 272 16.75 9.16 0.46
C ALA A 272 17.49 7.84 0.71
N TYR A 273 17.34 7.23 1.90
CA TYR A 273 17.92 5.91 2.18
C TYR A 273 17.33 4.83 1.28
N LEU A 274 16.00 4.77 1.17
CA LEU A 274 15.34 3.84 0.28
C LEU A 274 15.80 4.03 -1.18
N TYR A 275 15.82 5.26 -1.68
CA TYR A 275 16.28 5.52 -3.06
C TYR A 275 17.77 5.20 -3.25
N GLY A 276 18.61 5.43 -2.25
CA GLY A 276 20.02 5.03 -2.25
C GLY A 276 20.18 3.51 -2.39
N ILE A 277 19.42 2.74 -1.60
CA ILE A 277 19.40 1.27 -1.69
C ILE A 277 18.97 0.80 -3.08
N LEU A 278 17.92 1.41 -3.64
CA LEU A 278 17.43 1.07 -4.98
C LEU A 278 18.43 1.47 -6.09
N ALA A 279 19.23 2.51 -5.88
CA ALA A 279 20.27 2.95 -6.82
C ALA A 279 21.51 2.05 -6.82
N GLU A 280 21.80 1.39 -5.69
CA GLU A 280 22.91 0.43 -5.56
C GLU A 280 22.62 -0.96 -6.15
N MET A 281 21.37 -1.22 -6.56
CA MET A 281 21.00 -2.48 -7.19
C MET A 281 21.77 -2.70 -8.50
N LYS A 282 22.43 -3.85 -8.61
CA LYS A 282 23.21 -4.25 -9.79
C LYS A 282 22.75 -5.62 -10.26
N GLU A 283 22.79 -5.83 -11.57
CA GLU A 283 22.52 -7.14 -12.17
C GLU A 283 23.62 -8.13 -11.76
N LYS A 284 23.25 -9.19 -11.04
CA LYS A 284 24.16 -10.27 -10.65
C LYS A 284 23.48 -11.63 -10.81
N PRO A 285 24.24 -12.73 -11.00
CA PRO A 285 23.67 -14.07 -10.93
C PRO A 285 23.14 -14.34 -9.53
N VAL A 286 21.86 -14.73 -9.43
CA VAL A 286 21.20 -14.99 -8.14
C VAL A 286 20.52 -16.35 -8.15
N ARG A 287 20.79 -17.14 -7.12
CA ARG A 287 20.02 -18.34 -6.77
C ARG A 287 18.99 -17.95 -5.72
N ILE A 288 17.71 -18.09 -6.06
CA ILE A 288 16.59 -17.57 -5.27
C ILE A 288 15.86 -18.73 -4.60
N GLN A 289 15.51 -18.55 -3.33
CA GLN A 289 14.51 -19.34 -2.61
C GLN A 289 13.57 -18.38 -1.90
N LEU A 290 12.31 -18.34 -2.33
CA LEU A 290 11.29 -17.44 -1.79
C LEU A 290 10.07 -18.27 -1.38
N PRO A 291 9.55 -18.15 -0.15
CA PRO A 291 8.37 -18.89 0.28
C PRO A 291 7.15 -18.44 -0.53
N LYS A 292 6.23 -19.37 -0.78
CA LYS A 292 4.87 -19.03 -1.21
C LYS A 292 4.11 -18.47 -0.02
N PHE A 293 3.34 -17.43 -0.26
CA PHE A 293 2.47 -16.89 0.78
C PHE A 293 1.26 -16.20 0.20
N GLU A 294 0.21 -16.20 1.01
CA GLU A 294 -0.99 -15.42 0.78
C GLU A 294 -1.27 -14.67 2.09
N ILE A 295 -1.29 -13.34 2.01
CA ILE A 295 -1.56 -12.46 3.14
C ILE A 295 -2.87 -11.76 2.82
N SER A 296 -3.87 -11.95 3.68
CA SER A 296 -5.07 -11.13 3.72
C SER A 296 -5.00 -10.29 4.98
N PHE A 297 -4.95 -8.97 4.81
CA PHE A 297 -4.82 -8.01 5.90
C PHE A 297 -5.99 -7.03 5.87
N SER A 298 -6.53 -6.75 7.05
CA SER A 298 -7.56 -5.73 7.28
C SER A 298 -7.07 -4.81 8.39
N TRP A 299 -6.96 -3.52 8.08
CA TRP A 299 -6.47 -2.51 9.00
C TRP A 299 -7.64 -1.82 9.70
N SER A 300 -8.19 -2.47 10.72
CA SER A 300 -9.36 -1.97 11.46
C SER A 300 -9.08 -0.65 12.20
N ASP A 301 -7.89 -0.52 12.79
CA ASP A 301 -7.52 0.60 13.67
C ASP A 301 -6.77 1.73 12.95
N LEU A 302 -6.81 1.77 11.62
CA LEU A 302 -6.06 2.74 10.81
C LEU A 302 -6.33 4.20 11.24
N LYS A 303 -7.56 4.54 11.63
CA LYS A 303 -7.87 5.86 12.20
C LYS A 303 -7.01 6.19 13.42
N SER A 304 -6.93 5.27 14.37
CA SER A 304 -6.16 5.44 15.61
C SER A 304 -4.67 5.57 15.30
N ASP A 305 -4.16 4.72 14.40
CA ASP A 305 -2.77 4.74 13.96
C ASP A 305 -2.40 6.03 13.22
N LEU A 306 -3.27 6.53 12.34
CA LEU A 306 -3.10 7.84 11.72
C LEU A 306 -3.09 8.96 12.77
N GLY A 307 -3.91 8.86 13.81
CA GLY A 307 -3.91 9.73 14.98
C GLY A 307 -2.56 9.77 15.69
N ARG A 308 -1.99 8.58 16.00
CA ARG A 308 -0.65 8.44 16.60
C ARG A 308 0.45 9.02 15.71
N LEU A 309 0.28 8.94 14.39
CA LEU A 309 1.18 9.52 13.40
C LEU A 309 0.97 11.04 13.18
N GLY A 310 0.04 11.67 13.91
CA GLY A 310 -0.17 13.11 13.94
C GLY A 310 -1.30 13.64 13.04
N LEU A 311 -2.15 12.77 12.50
CA LEU A 311 -3.36 13.15 11.75
C LEU A 311 -4.61 12.97 12.60
N SER A 312 -5.18 14.07 13.09
CA SER A 312 -6.28 14.02 14.08
C SER A 312 -7.49 14.88 13.73
N LEU A 313 -7.30 16.04 13.07
CA LEU A 313 -8.38 17.00 12.79
C LEU A 313 -9.49 16.42 11.93
N PRO A 314 -9.22 15.66 10.83
CA PRO A 314 -10.29 15.08 10.02
C PRO A 314 -11.19 14.14 10.81
N PHE A 315 -10.69 13.56 11.90
CA PHE A 315 -11.37 12.56 12.72
C PHE A 315 -12.16 13.15 13.89
N SER A 316 -12.03 14.46 14.13
CA SER A 316 -12.68 15.12 15.27
C SER A 316 -14.04 15.67 14.89
N GLN A 317 -15.07 15.27 15.63
CA GLN A 317 -16.42 15.77 15.47
C GLN A 317 -16.53 17.28 15.76
N GLU A 318 -15.66 17.84 16.60
CA GLU A 318 -15.73 19.24 17.02
C GLU A 318 -15.02 20.18 16.04
N VAL A 319 -13.88 19.75 15.50
CA VAL A 319 -12.98 20.65 14.74
C VAL A 319 -12.81 20.26 13.28
N ALA A 320 -13.26 19.08 12.84
CA ALA A 320 -13.19 18.70 11.43
C ALA A 320 -13.94 19.73 10.56
N ASP A 321 -13.32 20.07 9.46
CA ASP A 321 -13.87 20.95 8.44
C ASP A 321 -13.80 20.24 7.08
N LEU A 322 -14.80 19.39 6.83
CA LEU A 322 -15.00 18.63 5.59
C LEU A 322 -16.20 19.15 4.78
N ARG A 323 -16.53 20.43 4.95
CA ARG A 323 -17.74 21.04 4.37
C ARG A 323 -17.77 21.06 2.84
N GLY A 324 -16.62 20.88 2.18
CA GLY A 324 -16.56 20.70 0.72
C GLY A 324 -17.14 19.37 0.22
N MET A 325 -17.40 18.40 1.11
CA MET A 325 -17.95 17.09 0.75
C MET A 325 -19.46 17.13 0.51
N CYS A 326 -20.22 17.80 1.39
CA CYS A 326 -21.67 17.67 1.52
C CYS A 326 -22.44 18.91 1.08
N LYS A 327 -23.65 18.72 0.56
CA LYS A 327 -24.60 19.79 0.23
C LYS A 327 -25.19 20.35 1.52
N GLY A 328 -25.20 21.67 1.68
CA GLY A 328 -25.85 22.34 2.82
C GLY A 328 -24.93 22.74 3.97
N ASP A 329 -23.66 22.31 3.94
CA ASP A 329 -22.66 22.68 4.96
C ASP A 329 -22.11 24.12 4.81
N ASP A 330 -22.35 24.76 3.67
CA ASP A 330 -21.93 26.14 3.34
C ASP A 330 -23.05 27.19 3.60
N VAL A 331 -24.20 26.81 4.18
CA VAL A 331 -25.29 27.75 4.44
C VAL A 331 -24.98 28.57 5.70
N ALA A 332 -24.59 29.84 5.49
CA ALA A 332 -24.44 30.82 6.56
C ALA A 332 -25.73 30.90 7.41
N GLY A 333 -25.65 30.52 8.68
CA GLY A 333 -26.75 30.63 9.66
C GLY A 333 -27.57 29.35 9.91
N GLY A 334 -27.24 28.21 9.29
CA GLY A 334 -27.84 26.91 9.64
C GLY A 334 -27.15 26.26 10.85
N ALA A 335 -27.88 25.45 11.62
CA ALA A 335 -27.29 24.59 12.65
C ALA A 335 -26.29 23.61 12.00
N ARG A 336 -24.99 23.89 12.16
CA ARG A 336 -23.88 23.11 11.61
C ARG A 336 -23.99 21.65 12.04
N ARG A 337 -24.24 20.73 11.11
CA ARG A 337 -23.90 19.32 11.34
C ARG A 337 -22.42 19.15 11.08
N PRO A 338 -21.62 18.71 12.06
CA PRO A 338 -20.21 18.46 11.82
C PRO A 338 -20.03 17.27 10.88
N THR A 339 -19.46 17.50 9.69
CA THR A 339 -18.96 16.44 8.80
C THR A 339 -17.51 16.13 9.18
N PHE A 340 -17.24 14.90 9.62
CA PHE A 340 -15.93 14.39 10.01
C PHE A 340 -15.73 12.97 9.48
N LEU A 341 -14.48 12.51 9.40
CA LEU A 341 -14.13 11.13 9.11
C LEU A 341 -14.30 10.29 10.38
N SER A 342 -15.32 9.45 10.43
CA SER A 342 -15.50 8.53 11.56
C SER A 342 -14.60 7.30 11.48
N LYS A 343 -14.34 6.79 10.27
CA LYS A 343 -13.56 5.59 10.01
C LYS A 343 -12.83 5.67 8.67
N VAL A 344 -11.62 5.13 8.65
CA VAL A 344 -10.84 4.85 7.44
C VAL A 344 -10.55 3.36 7.45
N ALA A 345 -10.98 2.62 6.43
CA ALA A 345 -10.65 1.21 6.30
C ALA A 345 -9.61 0.98 5.20
N HIS A 346 -8.80 -0.05 5.39
CA HIS A 346 -7.83 -0.47 4.39
C HIS A 346 -7.65 -1.98 4.47
N ASN A 347 -7.87 -2.64 3.33
CA ASN A 347 -7.60 -4.06 3.20
C ASN A 347 -6.52 -4.25 2.13
N ALA A 348 -5.83 -5.38 2.19
CA ALA A 348 -4.90 -5.79 1.15
C ALA A 348 -4.81 -7.31 1.11
N VAL A 349 -4.78 -7.86 -0.10
CA VAL A 349 -4.64 -9.31 -0.33
C VAL A 349 -3.47 -9.55 -1.27
N VAL A 350 -2.32 -9.93 -0.71
CA VAL A 350 -1.10 -10.24 -1.46
C VAL A 350 -0.98 -11.74 -1.61
N LYS A 351 -0.87 -12.24 -2.84
CA LYS A 351 -0.74 -13.67 -3.13
C LYS A 351 0.44 -13.94 -4.06
N VAL A 352 1.48 -14.60 -3.56
CA VAL A 352 2.70 -14.96 -4.29
C VAL A 352 2.71 -16.45 -4.61
N ASN A 353 2.71 -16.80 -5.90
CA ASN A 353 2.70 -18.18 -6.40
C ASN A 353 3.38 -18.32 -7.78
N GLU A 354 3.58 -19.59 -8.22
CA GLU A 354 4.37 -19.98 -9.40
C GLU A 354 3.76 -19.62 -10.75
N ALA A 355 2.45 -19.43 -10.83
CA ALA A 355 1.72 -19.48 -12.10
C ALA A 355 1.88 -18.21 -12.98
N GLY A 356 2.37 -17.10 -12.42
CA GLY A 356 2.15 -15.76 -13.01
C GLY A 356 3.31 -15.08 -13.76
N THR A 357 4.46 -15.72 -14.01
CA THR A 357 5.58 -15.05 -14.72
C THR A 357 6.44 -16.03 -15.52
N GLU A 358 6.08 -16.33 -16.78
CA GLU A 358 7.09 -16.80 -17.75
C GLU A 358 7.98 -15.64 -18.21
N ALA A 359 9.04 -15.36 -17.46
CA ALA A 359 10.18 -14.68 -18.06
C ALA A 359 10.92 -15.74 -18.88
N THR A 360 10.63 -15.80 -20.18
CA THR A 360 11.43 -16.55 -21.14
C THR A 360 12.78 -15.85 -21.25
N ALA A 361 13.76 -16.32 -20.51
CA ALA A 361 15.18 -16.06 -20.76
C ALA A 361 16.02 -17.17 -20.13
N ALA A 362 15.85 -18.39 -20.66
CA ALA A 362 16.91 -19.38 -20.59
C ALA A 362 17.95 -19.00 -21.68
N THR A 363 18.76 -17.98 -21.43
CA THR A 363 20.00 -17.82 -22.19
C THR A 363 21.04 -18.69 -21.52
N LEU A 364 21.13 -19.93 -21.99
CA LEU A 364 22.19 -20.87 -21.65
C LEU A 364 23.51 -20.28 -22.15
N TYR A 365 24.33 -19.74 -21.24
CA TYR A 365 25.72 -19.41 -21.57
C TYR A 365 26.52 -20.72 -21.63
N LEU A 366 26.48 -21.39 -22.78
CA LEU A 366 27.58 -22.25 -23.21
C LEU A 366 28.64 -21.35 -23.84
N CYS A 367 29.40 -20.63 -23.02
CA CYS A 367 30.70 -20.14 -23.47
C CYS A 367 31.78 -20.83 -22.65
N GLY A 368 32.48 -21.75 -23.31
CA GLY A 368 33.75 -22.25 -22.83
C GLY A 368 34.71 -21.09 -22.61
N GLY A 369 35.08 -20.89 -21.36
CA GLY A 369 36.10 -19.95 -20.93
C GLY A 369 36.50 -20.34 -19.52
N GLY A 370 37.74 -20.78 -19.34
CA GLY A 370 38.30 -21.23 -18.05
C GLY A 370 38.54 -20.09 -17.06
N GLY A 371 37.51 -19.29 -16.77
CA GLY A 371 37.50 -18.35 -15.67
C GLY A 371 36.93 -19.01 -14.40
N PRO A 372 37.23 -18.47 -13.20
CA PRO A 372 36.54 -18.88 -11.99
C PRO A 372 35.03 -18.69 -12.17
N PRO A 373 34.19 -19.59 -11.62
CA PRO A 373 32.74 -19.45 -11.70
C PRO A 373 32.32 -18.07 -11.17
N PRO A 374 31.37 -17.38 -11.83
CA PRO A 374 30.93 -16.07 -11.38
C PRO A 374 30.39 -16.15 -9.95
N ASP A 375 30.64 -15.13 -9.14
CA ASP A 375 30.12 -15.04 -7.77
C ASP A 375 28.59 -15.02 -7.79
N VAL A 376 27.98 -16.17 -7.51
CA VAL A 376 26.52 -16.31 -7.43
C VAL A 376 26.04 -15.85 -6.06
N ILE A 377 25.10 -14.91 -6.05
CA ILE A 377 24.46 -14.46 -4.81
C ILE A 377 23.39 -15.47 -4.41
N GLU A 378 23.52 -16.03 -3.22
CA GLU A 378 22.46 -16.83 -2.58
C GLU A 378 21.46 -15.88 -1.88
N PHE A 379 20.19 -15.97 -2.30
CA PHE A 379 19.07 -15.24 -1.72
C PHE A 379 18.02 -16.24 -1.23
N THR A 380 18.10 -16.60 0.05
CA THR A 380 17.22 -17.58 0.70
C THR A 380 16.38 -16.86 1.76
N ALA A 381 15.13 -16.56 1.44
CA ALA A 381 14.21 -15.87 2.34
C ALA A 381 13.53 -16.86 3.31
N ASP A 382 14.34 -17.53 4.14
CA ASP A 382 13.90 -18.53 5.12
C ASP A 382 13.50 -17.93 6.48
N HIS A 383 13.37 -16.61 6.56
CA HIS A 383 12.98 -15.88 7.77
C HIS A 383 12.28 -14.54 7.40
N PRO A 384 11.66 -13.84 8.38
CA PRO A 384 10.82 -12.67 8.15
C PRO A 384 11.50 -11.57 7.35
N SER A 385 10.82 -11.14 6.28
CA SER A 385 11.31 -10.14 5.33
C SER A 385 10.13 -9.29 4.82
N PRO A 386 10.23 -7.95 4.76
CA PRO A 386 9.25 -7.12 4.07
C PRO A 386 9.39 -7.33 2.55
N SER A 387 8.26 -7.34 1.87
CA SER A 387 8.21 -7.20 0.41
C SER A 387 7.44 -5.94 0.03
N SER A 388 7.90 -5.25 -1.01
CA SER A 388 7.26 -4.05 -1.52
C SER A 388 7.12 -4.12 -3.04
N SER A 389 5.93 -3.88 -3.57
CA SER A 389 5.71 -3.79 -5.02
C SER A 389 5.95 -2.36 -5.49
N TRP A 390 7.00 -2.13 -6.26
CA TRP A 390 7.35 -0.85 -6.85
C TRP A 390 7.05 -0.83 -8.35
N ARG A 391 6.63 0.32 -8.86
CA ARG A 391 6.54 0.59 -10.30
C ARG A 391 7.69 1.51 -10.68
N SER A 392 8.57 1.06 -11.60
CA SER A 392 9.63 1.92 -12.13
C SER A 392 9.05 2.90 -13.13
N CYS A 393 8.78 4.14 -12.71
CA CYS A 393 8.52 5.26 -13.63
C CYS A 393 9.84 5.83 -14.14
N ARG A 394 10.50 5.12 -15.08
CA ARG A 394 11.47 5.75 -15.99
C ARG A 394 10.80 5.80 -17.36
N GLY A 395 10.59 7.01 -17.86
CA GLY A 395 9.93 7.30 -19.13
C GLY A 395 9.45 8.73 -19.13
#